data_AF-A0AAW5S3Z7-F1
#
_entry.id   AF-A0AAW5S3Z7-F1
#
_cell.length_a   1.000
_cell.length_b   1.000
_cell.length_c   1.000
_cell.angle_alpha   90.00
_cell.angle_beta   90.00
_cell.angle_gamma   90.00
#
_symmetry.space_group_name_H-M   'P 1'
#
loop_
_entity.id
_entity.type
_entity.pdbx_description
1 polymer ?
#
loop_
_entity_poly.entity_id
_entity_poly.type
_entity_poly.pdbx_seq_one_letter_code
_entity_poly.pdbx_strand_id
1 'polypeptide(L)'
;MEAVMAMPDSDSLDIHEAGLALDLPDLIFETRAGAGMNQAALAQALGVPRASVAAWESGTEVPRVDMLQRLAQVCGKRLHIRIDVD
;
A
#
# COMPACT_ATOMS: atom_id res chain seq x y z
N MET A 1 -21.74 -12.43 -34.05
CA MET A 1 -22.16 -11.65 -32.86
C MET A 1 -21.66 -12.41 -31.66
N GLU A 2 -20.51 -12.03 -31.12
CA GLU A 2 -20.01 -12.50 -29.83
C GLU A 2 -19.38 -11.34 -29.07
N ALA A 3 -19.77 -11.29 -27.79
CA ALA A 3 -19.28 -10.60 -26.62
C ALA A 3 -18.37 -9.35 -26.74
N VAL A 4 -18.97 -8.25 -26.31
CA VAL A 4 -18.41 -7.22 -25.44
C VAL A 4 -17.27 -7.69 -24.52
N MET A 5 -16.19 -6.90 -24.46
CA MET A 5 -15.75 -6.13 -23.28
C MET A 5 -14.26 -5.76 -23.42
N ALA A 6 -13.97 -4.68 -24.14
CA ALA A 6 -12.68 -3.99 -24.03
C ALA A 6 -12.86 -2.87 -23.01
N MET A 7 -12.58 -3.16 -21.75
CA MET A 7 -12.33 -2.11 -20.77
C MET A 7 -10.95 -1.51 -21.12
N PRO A 8 -10.81 -0.18 -21.23
CA PRO A 8 -9.49 0.42 -21.34
C PRO A 8 -8.84 0.30 -19.97
N ASP A 9 -7.75 -0.45 -19.88
CA ASP A 9 -6.93 -0.48 -18.67
C ASP A 9 -5.54 0.04 -19.02
N SER A 10 -4.96 0.79 -18.10
CA SER A 10 -3.73 1.60 -18.22
C SER A 10 -3.91 3.02 -18.77
N ASP A 11 -4.78 3.80 -18.14
CA ASP A 11 -4.64 5.25 -18.21
C ASP A 11 -3.57 5.68 -17.17
N SER A 12 -2.47 6.21 -17.71
CA SER A 12 -1.46 7.11 -17.13
C SER A 12 -0.75 6.74 -15.81
N LEU A 13 0.41 6.07 -15.94
CA LEU A 13 1.54 6.29 -15.03
C LEU A 13 2.50 7.30 -15.68
N ASP A 14 2.32 8.59 -15.36
CA ASP A 14 3.29 9.63 -15.71
C ASP A 14 4.49 9.54 -14.75
N ILE A 15 5.53 8.86 -15.22
CA ILE A 15 6.77 8.58 -14.51
C ILE A 15 7.74 9.77 -14.68
N HIS A 16 7.71 10.73 -13.76
CA HIS A 16 8.69 11.82 -13.76
C HIS A 16 9.87 11.50 -12.83
N GLU A 17 11.02 11.24 -13.46
CA GLU A 17 12.39 11.34 -12.93
C GLU A 17 12.84 10.32 -11.85
N ALA A 18 13.24 9.13 -12.32
CA ALA A 18 14.19 8.21 -11.66
C ALA A 18 13.93 7.71 -10.22
N GLY A 19 12.70 7.80 -9.70
CA GLY A 19 12.27 7.14 -8.46
C GLY A 19 11.14 6.16 -8.76
N LEU A 20 11.26 4.89 -8.34
CA LEU A 20 10.17 3.93 -8.43
C LEU A 20 8.95 4.47 -7.67
N ALA A 21 7.89 4.84 -8.40
CA ALA A 21 6.60 5.17 -7.81
C ALA A 21 5.94 3.85 -7.41
N LEU A 22 6.04 3.50 -6.13
CA LEU A 22 5.27 2.39 -5.57
C LEU A 22 3.82 2.84 -5.39
N ASP A 23 2.88 1.97 -5.71
CA ASP A 23 1.51 2.14 -5.26
C ASP A 23 1.43 1.86 -3.74
N LEU A 24 0.29 2.18 -3.13
CA LEU A 24 0.12 2.03 -1.69
C LEU A 24 0.26 0.57 -1.21
N PRO A 25 -0.32 -0.44 -1.90
CA PRO A 25 -0.10 -1.86 -1.57
C PRO A 25 1.38 -2.25 -1.54
N ASP A 26 2.14 -1.90 -2.58
CA ASP A 26 3.57 -2.22 -2.65
C ASP A 26 4.35 -1.49 -1.55
N LEU A 27 4.03 -0.23 -1.27
CA LEU A 27 4.65 0.54 -0.19
C LEU A 27 4.44 -0.13 1.18
N ILE A 28 3.23 -0.66 1.42
CA ILE A 28 2.89 -1.38 2.66
C ILE A 28 3.71 -2.68 2.76
N PHE A 29 3.75 -3.46 1.68
CA PHE A 29 4.52 -4.69 1.60
C PHE A 29 6.02 -4.44 1.86
N GLU A 30 6.63 -3.51 1.14
CA GLU A 30 8.06 -3.18 1.24
C GLU A 30 8.41 -2.63 2.62
N THR A 31 7.55 -1.79 3.20
CA THR A 31 7.74 -1.26 4.54
C THR A 31 7.75 -2.37 5.58
N ARG A 32 6.84 -3.34 5.47
CA ARG A 32 6.79 -4.52 6.35
C ARG A 32 7.99 -5.44 6.14
N ALA A 33 8.28 -5.78 4.89
CA ALA A 33 9.35 -6.70 4.52
C ALA A 33 10.73 -6.14 4.93
N GLY A 34 10.95 -4.85 4.73
CA GLY A 34 12.15 -4.14 5.17
C GLY A 34 12.31 -4.07 6.70
N ALA A 35 11.25 -4.32 7.47
CA ALA A 35 11.29 -4.49 8.92
C ALA A 35 11.48 -5.96 9.35
N GLY A 36 11.63 -6.90 8.40
CA GLY A 36 11.77 -8.33 8.68
C GLY A 36 10.48 -8.98 9.19
N MET A 37 9.33 -8.33 9.04
CA MET A 37 8.05 -8.83 9.53
C MET A 37 7.32 -9.64 8.45
N ASN A 38 6.61 -10.69 8.84
CA ASN A 38 5.56 -11.29 8.01
C ASN A 38 4.20 -10.63 8.30
N GLN A 39 3.17 -10.91 7.50
CA GLN A 39 1.84 -10.31 7.66
C GLN A 39 1.24 -10.54 9.05
N ALA A 40 1.46 -11.71 9.66
CA ALA A 40 0.93 -12.03 10.98
C ALA A 40 1.62 -11.21 12.09
N ALA A 41 2.94 -11.02 12.00
CA ALA A 41 3.70 -10.21 12.93
C ALA A 41 3.27 -8.74 12.88
N LEU A 42 3.09 -8.19 11.67
CA LEU A 42 2.58 -6.83 11.50
C LEU A 42 1.15 -6.70 12.05
N ALA A 43 0.27 -7.65 11.74
CA ALA A 43 -1.09 -7.66 12.22
C ALA A 43 -1.15 -7.69 13.77
N GLN A 44 -0.32 -8.51 14.39
CA GLN A 44 -0.18 -8.57 15.85
C GLN A 44 0.30 -7.24 16.43
N ALA A 45 1.32 -6.62 15.83
CA ALA A 45 1.85 -5.33 16.29
C ALA A 45 0.82 -4.19 16.17
N LEU A 46 -0.04 -4.25 15.16
CA LEU A 46 -1.10 -3.27 14.91
C LEU A 46 -2.40 -3.56 15.65
N GLY A 47 -2.57 -4.77 16.21
CA GLY A 47 -3.81 -5.19 16.85
C GLY A 47 -4.97 -5.40 15.88
N VAL A 48 -4.69 -5.86 14.65
CA VAL A 48 -5.68 -6.09 13.58
C VAL A 48 -5.69 -7.55 13.13
N PRO A 49 -6.75 -8.02 12.46
CA PRO A 49 -6.73 -9.33 11.82
C PRO A 49 -5.66 -9.42 10.72
N ARG A 50 -5.02 -10.59 10.57
CA ARG A 50 -4.08 -10.85 9.47
C ARG A 50 -4.72 -10.59 8.09
N ALA A 51 -6.01 -10.89 7.95
CA ALA A 51 -6.76 -10.67 6.72
C ALA A 51 -6.78 -9.19 6.30
N SER A 52 -6.79 -8.25 7.25
CA SER A 52 -6.71 -6.82 6.95
C SER A 52 -5.36 -6.46 6.33
N VAL A 53 -4.25 -6.95 6.88
CA VAL A 53 -2.91 -6.74 6.30
C VAL A 53 -2.82 -7.34 4.89
N ALA A 54 -3.35 -8.54 4.69
CA ALA A 54 -3.38 -9.17 3.37
C ALA A 54 -4.21 -8.35 2.37
N ALA A 55 -5.37 -7.83 2.79
CA ALA A 55 -6.24 -7.01 1.95
C ALA A 55 -5.60 -5.66 1.56
N TRP A 56 -4.79 -5.08 2.43
CA TRP A 56 -4.02 -3.87 2.15
C TRP A 56 -2.88 -4.14 1.16
N GLU A 57 -2.12 -5.22 1.36
CA GLU A 57 -1.02 -5.61 0.46
C GLU A 57 -1.52 -6.10 -0.90
N SER A 58 -2.78 -6.51 -1.03
CA SER A 58 -3.40 -6.83 -2.32
C SER A 58 -4.22 -5.69 -2.92
N GLY A 59 -4.27 -4.52 -2.27
CA GLY A 59 -5.03 -3.35 -2.73
C GLY A 59 -6.55 -3.48 -2.71
N THR A 60 -7.09 -4.56 -2.13
CA THR A 60 -8.55 -4.76 -2.02
C THR A 60 -9.20 -3.89 -0.94
N GLU A 61 -8.40 -3.42 0.02
CA GLU A 61 -8.84 -2.47 1.04
C GLU A 61 -7.71 -1.43 1.25
N VAL A 62 -8.09 -0.17 1.48
CA VAL A 62 -7.14 0.90 1.79
C VAL A 62 -7.16 1.17 3.29
N PRO A 63 -6.02 1.05 4.00
CA PRO A 63 -5.96 1.41 5.41
C PRO A 63 -6.18 2.91 5.59
N ARG A 64 -6.78 3.28 6.72
CA ARG A 64 -6.89 4.69 7.12
C ARG A 64 -5.51 5.30 7.35
N VAL A 65 -5.42 6.63 7.25
CA VAL A 65 -4.17 7.37 7.46
C VAL A 65 -3.57 7.13 8.84
N ASP A 66 -4.38 7.04 9.90
CA ASP A 66 -3.89 6.73 11.25
C ASP A 66 -3.27 5.33 11.33
N MET A 67 -3.80 4.37 10.57
CA MET A 67 -3.26 3.02 10.47
C MET A 67 -1.94 3.00 9.70
N LEU A 68 -1.84 3.76 8.60
CA LEU A 68 -0.57 3.93 7.86
C LEU A 68 0.52 4.53 8.77
N GLN A 69 0.16 5.48 9.62
CA GLN A 69 1.10 6.07 10.56
C GLN A 69 1.60 5.04 11.58
N ARG A 70 0.69 4.23 12.15
CA ARG A 70 1.07 3.15 13.09
C ARG A 70 1.93 2.09 12.41
N LEU A 71 1.58 1.69 11.19
CA LEU A 71 2.35 0.75 10.37
C LEU A 71 3.79 1.24 10.18
N ALA A 72 3.96 2.50 9.77
CA ALA A 72 5.29 3.08 9.64
C ALA A 72 6.06 3.01 10.97
N GLN A 73 5.43 3.38 12.09
CA GLN A 73 6.07 3.37 13.41
C GLN A 73 6.52 1.97 13.85
N VAL A 74 5.67 0.94 13.74
CA VAL A 74 6.03 -0.44 14.15
C VAL A 74 7.11 -1.05 13.24
N CYS A 75 7.21 -0.58 11.99
CA CYS A 75 8.26 -0.94 11.05
C CYS A 75 9.54 -0.07 11.17
N GLY A 76 9.60 0.83 12.16
CA GLY A 76 10.75 1.72 12.38
C GLY A 76 10.95 2.77 11.28
N LYS A 77 9.87 3.16 10.60
CA LYS A 77 9.83 4.19 9.56
C LYS A 77 9.06 5.42 10.03
N ARG A 78 9.08 6.47 9.21
CA ARG A 78 8.30 7.70 9.41
C ARG A 78 7.40 7.92 8.20
N LEU A 79 6.09 7.99 8.43
CA LEU A 79 5.13 8.38 7.41
C LEU A 79 5.20 9.88 7.15
N HIS A 80 5.17 10.26 5.88
CA HIS A 80 5.14 11.65 5.46
C HIS A 80 4.20 11.76 4.25
N ILE A 81 3.12 12.51 4.41
CA ILE A 81 2.09 12.72 3.38
C ILE A 81 2.14 14.21 2.99
N ARG A 82 2.17 14.47 1.69
CA ARG A 82 2.00 15.81 1.11
C ARG A 82 0.79 15.77 0.19
N ILE A 83 0.08 16.89 0.16
CA ILE A 83 -0.97 17.17 -0.82
C ILE A 83 -0.50 18.43 -1.51
N ASP A 84 -0.14 18.29 -2.78
CA ASP A 84 0.19 19.41 -3.63
C ASP A 84 -1.11 19.91 -4.26
N VAL A 85 -1.25 21.22 -4.33
CA VAL A 85 -2.40 21.90 -4.92
C VAL A 85 -1.83 22.70 -6.09
N ASP A 86 -2.33 22.45 -7.30
CA ASP A 86 -1.97 23.21 -8.49
C ASP A 86 -2.30 24.71 -8.36
#